data_AF-A0A1F8ZNR2-F1
#
_entry.id   AF-A0A1F8ZNR2-F1
#
_cell.length_a   1.000
_cell.length_b   1.000
_cell.length_c   1.000
_cell.angle_alpha   90.00
_cell.angle_beta   90.00
_cell.angle_gamma   90.00
#
_symmetry.space_group_name_H-M   'P 1'
#
loop_
_entity.id
_entity.type
_entity.pdbx_description
1 polymer ?
#
loop_
_entity_poly.entity_id
_entity_poly.type
_entity_poly.pdbx_seq_one_letter_code
_entity_poly.pdbx_strand_id
1 'polypeptide(L)'
;MLFELVQGVRTEDEKTKVLDALSNLSYVEMTKDLWQKAEEPSASVKKKGLNLPLSDIFIAALAIEHNLQIFTLDKHFEQIPTVKIYKF
;
A
#
# COMPACT_ATOMS: atom_id res chain seq x y z
N MET A 1 -4.53 0.76 -4.00
CA MET A 1 -3.41 1.29 -4.82
C MET A 1 -3.76 1.49 -6.28
N LEU A 2 -3.76 0.45 -7.13
CA LEU A 2 -4.10 0.65 -8.56
C LEU A 2 -5.49 1.28 -8.71
N PHE A 3 -6.45 0.83 -7.90
CA PHE A 3 -7.78 1.42 -7.81
C PHE A 3 -7.74 2.93 -7.46
N GLU A 4 -6.98 3.35 -6.44
CA GLU A 4 -6.90 4.76 -6.02
C GLU A 4 -6.26 5.65 -7.10
N LEU A 5 -5.24 5.11 -7.80
CA LEU A 5 -4.62 5.82 -8.92
C LEU A 5 -5.60 6.02 -10.07
N VAL A 6 -6.31 4.95 -10.48
CA VAL A 6 -7.28 5.01 -11.58
C VAL A 6 -8.51 5.82 -11.19
N GLN A 7 -8.95 5.79 -9.94
CA GLN A 7 -10.08 6.62 -9.46
C GLN A 7 -9.72 8.11 -9.47
N GLY A 8 -8.45 8.46 -9.24
CA GLY A 8 -7.99 9.84 -9.19
C GLY A 8 -7.86 10.53 -10.56
N VAL A 9 -7.88 9.77 -11.66
CA VAL A 9 -7.80 10.34 -13.02
C VAL A 9 -9.13 10.96 -13.44
N ARG A 10 -9.10 11.99 -14.30
CA ARG A 10 -10.29 12.73 -14.72
C ARG A 10 -10.76 12.38 -16.13
N THR A 11 -9.89 11.76 -16.92
CA THR A 11 -10.15 11.41 -18.32
C THR A 11 -9.61 10.02 -18.66
N GLU A 12 -10.16 9.39 -19.70
CA GLU A 12 -9.65 8.10 -20.19
C GLU A 12 -8.23 8.19 -20.77
N ASP A 13 -7.85 9.34 -21.33
CA ASP A 13 -6.49 9.58 -21.82
C ASP A 13 -5.46 9.59 -20.66
N GLU A 14 -5.80 10.24 -19.55
CA GLU A 14 -4.96 10.22 -18.33
C GLU A 14 -4.85 8.80 -17.75
N LYS A 15 -5.97 8.09 -17.68
CA LYS A 15 -6.01 6.69 -17.22
C LYS A 15 -5.09 5.80 -18.05
N THR A 16 -5.15 5.91 -19.37
CA THR A 16 -4.30 5.12 -20.28
C THR A 16 -2.82 5.41 -20.01
N LYS A 17 -2.44 6.68 -19.91
CA LYS A 17 -1.05 7.07 -19.59
C LYS A 17 -0.58 6.52 -18.25
N VAL A 18 -1.43 6.53 -17.21
CA VAL A 18 -1.09 5.98 -15.90
C VAL A 18 -0.89 4.48 -15.98
N LEU A 19 -1.79 3.74 -16.64
CA LEU A 19 -1.67 2.28 -16.77
C LEU A 19 -0.44 1.89 -17.59
N ASP A 20 -0.15 2.60 -18.68
CA ASP A 20 1.04 2.37 -19.50
C ASP A 20 2.33 2.60 -18.70
N ALA A 21 2.38 3.66 -17.87
CA ALA A 21 3.55 3.93 -17.02
C ALA A 21 3.79 2.83 -15.97
N LEU A 22 2.74 2.16 -15.50
CA LEU A 22 2.82 1.07 -14.52
C LEU A 22 3.05 -0.30 -15.15
N SER A 23 2.88 -0.44 -16.47
CA SER A 23 2.87 -1.73 -17.19
C SER A 23 4.15 -2.57 -17.03
N ASN A 24 5.30 -1.91 -16.80
CA ASN A 24 6.58 -2.58 -16.62
C ASN A 24 6.91 -2.91 -15.15
N LEU A 25 6.04 -2.55 -14.21
CA LEU A 25 6.23 -2.84 -12.80
C LEU A 25 5.62 -4.20 -12.44
N SER A 26 6.31 -4.96 -11.59
CA SER A 26 5.75 -6.18 -11.02
C SER A 26 4.52 -5.85 -10.18
N TYR A 27 3.43 -6.56 -10.46
CA TYR A 27 2.19 -6.46 -9.70
C TYR A 27 2.16 -7.52 -8.60
N VAL A 28 1.74 -7.13 -7.39
CA VAL A 28 1.53 -8.05 -6.27
C VAL A 28 0.06 -8.04 -5.90
N GLU A 29 -0.56 -9.21 -5.97
CA GLU A 29 -2.00 -9.40 -5.74
C GLU A 29 -2.33 -9.45 -4.25
N MET A 30 -3.47 -8.89 -3.87
CA MET A 30 -3.98 -8.98 -2.51
C MET A 30 -4.81 -10.25 -2.35
N THR A 31 -4.18 -11.33 -1.90
CA THR A 31 -4.82 -12.63 -1.74
C THR A 31 -5.67 -12.72 -0.47
N LYS A 32 -6.54 -13.74 -0.39
CA LYS A 32 -7.34 -14.04 0.83
C LYS A 32 -6.49 -14.06 2.10
N ASP A 33 -5.34 -14.71 2.04
CA ASP A 33 -4.44 -14.86 3.19
C ASP A 33 -3.82 -13.51 3.58
N LEU A 34 -3.47 -12.67 2.59
CA LEU A 34 -2.99 -11.32 2.84
C LEU A 34 -4.06 -10.42 3.47
N TRP A 35 -5.34 -10.56 3.10
CA TRP A 35 -6.45 -9.85 3.75
C TRP A 35 -6.55 -10.21 5.24
N GLN A 36 -6.27 -11.47 5.60
CA GLN A 36 -6.22 -11.90 6.99
C GLN A 36 -4.96 -11.38 7.69
N LYS A 37 -3.79 -11.49 7.05
CA LYS A 37 -2.51 -10.99 7.59
C LYS A 37 -2.52 -9.48 7.83
N ALA A 38 -3.34 -8.72 7.11
CA ALA A 38 -3.53 -7.28 7.32
C ALA A 38 -4.16 -6.93 8.70
N GLU A 39 -4.73 -7.91 9.41
CA GLU A 39 -5.20 -7.73 10.78
C GLU A 39 -4.07 -7.29 11.71
N GLU A 40 -2.88 -7.89 11.58
CA GLU A 40 -1.74 -7.62 12.46
C GLU A 40 -1.27 -6.15 12.40
N PRO A 41 -0.91 -5.58 11.23
CA PRO A 41 -0.57 -4.17 11.14
C PRO A 41 -1.74 -3.28 11.58
N SER A 42 -3.00 -3.62 11.25
CA SER A 42 -4.17 -2.85 11.71
C SER A 42 -4.29 -2.80 13.23
N ALA A 43 -4.20 -3.95 13.90
CA ALA A 43 -4.28 -4.07 15.35
C ALA A 43 -3.12 -3.36 16.04
N SER A 44 -1.91 -3.44 15.46
CA SER A 44 -0.71 -2.80 16.01
C SER A 44 -0.84 -1.27 16.06
N VAL A 45 -1.43 -0.68 15.02
CA VAL A 45 -1.69 0.77 14.91
C VAL A 45 -2.82 1.18 15.86
N LYS A 46 -3.90 0.39 15.92
CA LYS A 46 -5.02 0.65 16.85
C LYS A 46 -4.59 0.61 18.32
N LYS A 47 -3.68 -0.30 18.69
CA LYS A 47 -3.10 -0.35 20.05
C LYS A 47 -2.35 0.93 20.43
N LYS A 48 -1.88 1.71 19.46
CA LYS A 48 -1.27 3.03 19.66
C LYS A 48 -2.29 4.18 19.69
N GLY A 49 -3.59 3.88 19.61
CA GLY A 49 -4.65 4.88 19.50
C GLY A 49 -4.75 5.55 18.13
N LEU A 50 -4.09 5.00 17.11
CA LEU A 50 -4.10 5.53 15.75
C LEU A 50 -5.14 4.79 14.90
N ASN A 51 -5.71 5.51 13.93
CA ASN A 51 -6.58 4.93 12.91
C ASN A 51 -6.08 5.37 11.53
N LEU A 52 -5.41 4.46 10.83
CA LEU A 52 -4.86 4.72 9.50
C LEU A 52 -5.84 4.29 8.40
N PRO A 53 -5.74 4.87 7.19
CA PRO A 53 -6.47 4.40 6.02
C PRO A 53 -6.27 2.89 5.79
N LEU A 54 -7.32 2.20 5.35
CA LEU A 54 -7.23 0.78 5.06
C LEU A 54 -6.24 0.47 3.91
N SER A 55 -6.13 1.35 2.92
CA SER A 55 -5.15 1.22 1.84
C SER A 55 -3.72 1.17 2.38
N ASP A 56 -3.36 2.03 3.34
CA ASP A 56 -2.04 2.01 3.98
C ASP A 56 -1.80 0.68 4.73
N ILE A 57 -2.81 0.16 5.43
CA ILE A 57 -2.71 -1.14 6.09
C ILE A 57 -2.48 -2.28 5.08
N PHE A 58 -3.16 -2.26 3.93
CA PHE A 58 -3.01 -3.30 2.91
C PHE A 58 -1.66 -3.23 2.20
N ILE A 59 -1.15 -2.03 1.89
CA ILE A 59 0.21 -1.88 1.37
C ILE A 59 1.23 -2.41 2.38
N ALA A 60 1.06 -2.07 3.66
CA ALA A 60 1.97 -2.53 4.70
C ALA A 60 1.97 -4.07 4.81
N ALA A 61 0.80 -4.70 4.77
CA ALA A 61 0.69 -6.15 4.78
C ALA A 61 1.42 -6.80 3.59
N LEU A 62 1.23 -6.28 2.38
CA LEU A 62 1.94 -6.73 1.17
C LEU A 62 3.45 -6.57 1.31
N ALA A 63 3.90 -5.39 1.77
CA ALA A 63 5.32 -5.11 1.90
C ALA A 63 6.00 -6.00 2.95
N ILE A 64 5.33 -6.24 4.08
CA ILE A 64 5.83 -7.12 5.14
C ILE A 64 5.93 -8.57 4.63
N GLU A 65 4.85 -9.10 4.03
CA GLU A 65 4.79 -10.48 3.54
C GLU A 65 5.89 -10.76 2.50
N HIS A 66 6.08 -9.83 1.56
CA HIS A 66 7.03 -10.00 0.47
C HIS A 66 8.42 -9.43 0.77
N ASN A 67 8.68 -8.98 2.00
CA ASN A 67 9.94 -8.37 2.43
C ASN A 67 10.37 -7.19 1.51
N LEU A 68 9.41 -6.38 1.08
CA LEU A 68 9.62 -5.21 0.22
C LEU A 68 9.80 -3.94 1.04
N GLN A 69 10.35 -2.91 0.40
CA GLN A 69 10.41 -1.57 0.95
C GLN A 69 9.31 -0.70 0.35
N ILE A 70 8.69 0.14 1.17
CA ILE A 70 7.70 1.12 0.73
C ILE A 70 8.42 2.41 0.37
N PHE A 71 8.25 2.86 -0.88
CA PHE A 71 8.63 4.20 -1.32
C PHE A 71 7.43 5.13 -1.14
N THR A 72 7.55 6.12 -0.27
CA THR A 72 6.42 6.97 0.11
C THR A 72 6.89 8.33 0.63
N LEU A 73 6.01 9.34 0.50
CA LEU A 73 6.13 10.63 1.18
C LEU A 73 5.26 10.68 2.45
N ASP A 74 4.42 9.66 2.68
CA ASP A 74 3.50 9.59 3.79
C ASP A 74 4.16 8.98 5.03
N LYS A 75 4.08 9.72 6.15
CA LYS A 75 4.61 9.31 7.45
C LYS A 75 3.74 8.27 8.15
N HIS A 76 2.54 7.96 7.65
CA HIS A 76 1.68 6.91 8.20
C HIS A 76 2.41 5.57 8.30
N PHE A 77 3.21 5.21 7.29
CA PHE A 77 3.95 3.95 7.26
C PHE A 77 5.02 3.85 8.35
N GLU A 78 5.52 4.98 8.88
CA GLU A 78 6.45 4.99 10.02
C GLU A 78 5.77 4.55 11.32
N GLN A 79 4.44 4.65 11.39
CA GLN A 79 3.66 4.25 12.56
C GLN A 79 3.40 2.74 12.60
N ILE A 80 3.59 2.03 11.48
CA ILE A 80 3.32 0.60 11.36
C ILE A 80 4.60 -0.18 11.68
N PRO A 81 4.62 -1.02 12.74
CA PRO A 81 5.80 -1.81 13.09
C PRO A 81 6.23 -2.72 11.92
N THR A 82 7.53 -3.01 11.85
CA THR A 82 8.16 -3.95 10.89
C THR A 82 8.17 -3.54 9.41
N VAL A 83 7.38 -2.53 9.02
CA VAL A 83 7.44 -1.95 7.69
C VAL A 83 8.83 -1.36 7.44
N LYS A 84 9.40 -1.66 6.26
CA LYS A 84 10.65 -1.07 5.78
C LYS A 84 10.33 0.08 4.84
N ILE A 85 10.82 1.27 5.16
CA ILE A 85 10.68 2.45 4.29
C ILE A 85 11.96 2.60 3.48
N TYR A 86 11.81 2.81 2.17
CA TYR A 86 12.93 3.13 1.29
C TYR A 86 13.44 4.54 1.61
N LYS A 87 14.76 4.68 1.80
CA LYS A 87 15.43 5.96 2.01
C LYS A 87 16.38 6.21 0.84
N PHE A 88 16.17 7.34 0.16
CA PHE A 88 17.03 7.83 -0.92
C PHE A 88 18.22 8.61 -0.39
#